data_AF-A0A660RRX8-F1
#
_entry.id   AF-A0A660RRX8-F1
#
_cell.length_a   1.000
_cell.length_b   1.000
_cell.length_c   1.000
_cell.angle_alpha   90.00
_cell.angle_beta   90.00
_cell.angle_gamma   90.00
#
_symmetry.space_group_name_H-M   'P 1'
#
loop_
_entity.id
_entity.type
_entity.pdbx_description
1 polymer ?
#
loop_
_entity_poly.entity_id
_entity_poly.type
_entity_poly.pdbx_seq_one_letter_code
_entity_poly.pdbx_strand_id
1 'polypeptide(L)'
;MKKIYLIGIGPGNPDYLTIQAINTMKEVDVFFILEKGERKGFKEFIKIRKEILERYLDSGTYRVVSAKIPERKKSRKSYKEEVKTWRQQKAEVMTGLIEDKMKDGEIGAFLIWGDPSLYDGHLEILQHI
;
A
#
# COMPACT_ATOMS: atom_id res chain seq x y z
N MET A 1 18.87 0.66 -7.76
CA MET A 1 18.24 0.17 -6.53
C MET A 1 16.82 0.70 -6.49
N LYS A 2 15.82 -0.17 -6.27
CA LYS A 2 14.41 0.23 -6.13
C LYS A 2 14.19 0.84 -4.74
N LYS A 3 13.30 1.84 -4.63
CA LYS A 3 12.95 2.50 -3.36
C LYS A 3 11.46 2.37 -3.11
N ILE A 4 11.05 2.09 -1.87
CA ILE A 4 9.64 2.03 -1.48
C ILE A 4 9.36 3.05 -0.38
N TYR A 5 8.34 3.88 -0.59
CA TYR A 5 7.78 4.74 0.45
C TYR A 5 6.49 4.16 1.03
N LEU A 6 6.35 4.27 2.36
CA LEU A 6 5.05 4.19 3.03
C LEU A 6 4.58 5.61 3.33
N ILE A 7 3.50 6.04 2.69
CA ILE A 7 3.02 7.43 2.79
C ILE A 7 1.70 7.42 3.56
N GLY A 8 1.68 8.03 4.75
CA GLY A 8 0.47 8.26 5.52
C GLY A 8 -0.45 9.27 4.82
N ILE A 9 -1.73 8.93 4.68
CA ILE A 9 -2.73 9.78 3.99
C ILE A 9 -3.78 10.37 4.95
N GLY A 10 -3.56 10.26 6.26
CA GLY A 10 -4.51 10.75 7.26
C GLY A 10 -5.80 9.92 7.32
N PRO A 11 -6.83 10.40 8.04
CA PRO A 11 -7.97 9.57 8.46
C PRO A 11 -9.12 9.46 7.43
N GLY A 12 -9.06 10.14 6.27
CA GLY A 12 -10.18 10.08 5.32
C GLY A 12 -10.26 11.24 4.33
N ASN A 13 -10.11 12.47 4.83
CA ASN A 13 -10.20 13.67 3.99
C ASN A 13 -8.83 13.95 3.34
N PRO A 14 -8.73 14.11 2.00
CA PRO A 14 -7.51 14.49 1.28
C PRO A 14 -6.83 15.78 1.77
N ASP A 15 -7.53 16.65 2.51
CA ASP A 15 -6.96 17.86 3.09
C ASP A 15 -6.07 17.58 4.32
N TYR A 16 -6.10 16.37 4.89
CA TYR A 16 -5.19 15.96 5.98
C TYR A 16 -3.80 15.54 5.49
N LEU A 17 -3.57 15.49 4.18
CA LEU A 17 -2.25 15.20 3.64
C LEU A 17 -1.26 16.29 4.03
N THR A 18 -0.08 15.86 4.47
CA THR A 18 1.01 16.80 4.75
C THR A 18 1.65 17.26 3.44
N ILE A 19 2.25 18.44 3.45
CA ILE A 19 3.06 18.94 2.33
C ILE A 19 4.18 17.94 1.98
N GLN A 20 4.76 17.30 3.00
CA GLN A 20 5.77 16.26 2.80
C GLN A 20 5.19 15.05 2.06
N ALA A 21 4.02 14.55 2.45
CA ALA A 21 3.37 13.43 1.76
C ALA A 21 3.11 13.77 0.28
N ILE A 22 2.60 14.97 0.00
CA ILE A 22 2.33 15.44 -1.37
C ILE A 22 3.63 15.54 -2.18
N ASN A 23 4.68 16.13 -1.61
CA ASN A 23 5.96 16.27 -2.31
C ASN A 23 6.61 14.90 -2.58
N THR A 24 6.58 13.99 -1.62
CA THR A 24 7.06 12.62 -1.80
C THR A 24 6.26 11.91 -2.90
N MET A 25 4.92 12.06 -2.94
CA MET A 25 4.08 11.45 -3.97
C MET A 25 4.46 11.90 -5.39
N LYS A 26 4.92 13.14 -5.57
CA LYS A 26 5.34 13.67 -6.89
C LYS A 26 6.61 13.01 -7.44
N GLU A 27 7.38 12.35 -6.58
CA GLU A 27 8.59 11.61 -6.97
C GLU A 27 8.31 10.13 -7.28
N VAL A 28 7.09 9.65 -7.04
CA VAL A 28 6.75 8.23 -7.13
C VAL A 28 6.36 7.83 -8.57
N ASP A 29 7.05 6.84 -9.12
CA ASP A 29 6.74 6.26 -10.42
C ASP A 29 5.58 5.25 -10.36
N VAL A 30 5.47 4.49 -9.25
CA VAL A 30 4.50 3.39 -9.12
C VAL A 30 3.78 3.41 -7.77
N PHE A 31 2.46 3.56 -7.79
CA PHE A 31 1.61 3.39 -6.61
C PHE A 31 0.99 1.99 -6.57
N PHE A 32 1.15 1.32 -5.45
CA PHE A 32 0.60 -0.02 -5.21
C PHE A 32 -0.67 0.05 -4.37
N ILE A 33 -1.74 -0.59 -4.86
CA ILE A 33 -3.01 -0.74 -4.16
C ILE A 33 -3.26 -2.22 -3.88
N LEU A 34 -3.22 -2.60 -2.60
CA LEU A 34 -3.46 -3.97 -2.17
C LEU A 34 -4.96 -4.20 -1.91
N GLU A 35 -5.60 -4.99 -2.76
CA GLU A 35 -7.02 -5.25 -2.72
C GLU A 35 -7.40 -6.36 -1.75
N LYS A 36 -8.20 -6.03 -0.72
CA LYS A 36 -8.66 -6.98 0.28
C LYS A 36 -10.06 -7.51 -0.05
N GLY A 37 -10.13 -8.42 -1.02
CA GLY A 37 -11.34 -9.19 -1.35
C GLY A 37 -12.62 -8.35 -1.52
N GLU A 38 -13.78 -8.99 -1.42
CA GLU A 38 -15.10 -8.32 -1.54
C GLU A 38 -15.59 -7.76 -0.20
N ARG A 39 -14.69 -7.23 0.63
CA ARG A 39 -15.10 -6.68 1.92
C ARG A 39 -15.89 -5.39 1.72
N LYS A 40 -17.08 -5.30 2.31
CA LYS A 40 -17.93 -4.10 2.29
C LYS A 40 -17.13 -2.86 2.74
N GLY A 41 -17.23 -1.75 2.01
CA GLY A 41 -16.51 -0.50 2.28
C GLY A 41 -15.10 -0.40 1.66
N PHE A 42 -14.56 -1.49 1.11
CA PHE A 42 -13.20 -1.47 0.57
C PHE A 42 -13.08 -0.70 -0.75
N LYS A 43 -14.14 -0.70 -1.56
CA LYS A 43 -14.21 0.07 -2.81
C LYS A 43 -14.11 1.58 -2.55
N GLU A 44 -14.78 2.07 -1.51
CA GLU A 44 -14.66 3.47 -1.09
C GLU A 44 -13.22 3.84 -0.71
N PHE A 45 -12.50 2.93 -0.03
CA PHE A 45 -11.10 3.19 0.33
C PHE A 45 -10.13 3.22 -0.86
N ILE A 46 -10.40 2.45 -1.91
CA ILE A 46 -9.65 2.57 -3.17
C ILE A 46 -9.99 3.89 -3.84
N LYS A 47 -11.27 4.29 -3.86
CA LYS A 47 -11.70 5.54 -4.49
C LYS A 47 -10.97 6.74 -3.90
N ILE A 48 -10.88 6.85 -2.57
CA ILE A 48 -10.18 7.97 -1.92
C ILE A 48 -8.70 7.99 -2.27
N ARG A 49 -8.03 6.83 -2.35
CA ARG A 49 -6.62 6.77 -2.80
C ARG A 49 -6.48 7.33 -4.22
N LYS A 50 -7.36 6.93 -5.13
CA LYS A 50 -7.33 7.43 -6.52
C LYS A 50 -7.61 8.93 -6.59
N GLU A 51 -8.60 9.41 -5.84
CA GLU A 51 -8.92 10.84 -5.74
C GLU A 51 -7.73 11.66 -5.23
N ILE A 52 -7.00 11.16 -4.23
CA ILE A 52 -5.77 11.79 -3.74
C ILE A 52 -4.72 11.89 -4.85
N LEU A 53 -4.50 10.81 -5.62
CA LEU A 53 -3.53 10.84 -6.71
C LEU A 53 -3.96 11.82 -7.81
N GLU A 54 -5.23 11.80 -8.22
CA GLU A 54 -5.79 12.70 -9.24
C GLU A 54 -5.76 14.18 -8.81
N ARG A 55 -5.93 14.46 -7.51
CA ARG A 55 -5.95 15.83 -6.99
C ARG A 55 -4.57 16.47 -6.92
N TYR A 56 -3.52 15.69 -6.64
CA TYR A 56 -2.19 16.22 -6.32
C TYR A 56 -1.10 15.90 -7.34
N LEU A 57 -1.35 14.99 -8.28
CA LEU A 57 -0.40 14.54 -9.28
C LEU A 57 -0.96 14.72 -10.69
N ASP A 58 -0.07 15.02 -11.63
CA ASP A 58 -0.44 15.15 -13.03
C ASP A 58 -0.67 13.77 -13.67
N SER A 59 -1.73 13.64 -14.47
CA SER A 59 -2.01 12.40 -15.19
C SER A 59 -0.85 11.98 -16.09
N GLY A 60 -0.51 10.69 -16.06
CA GLY A 60 0.57 10.12 -16.88
C GLY A 60 1.97 10.21 -16.26
N THR A 61 2.12 10.87 -15.10
CA THR A 61 3.40 10.94 -14.36
C THR A 61 3.68 9.72 -13.49
N TYR A 62 2.66 8.91 -13.19
CA TYR A 62 2.76 7.73 -12.33
C TYR A 62 1.91 6.57 -12.88
N ARG A 63 2.18 5.36 -12.41
CA ARG A 63 1.40 4.15 -12.68
C ARG A 63 0.71 3.66 -11.42
N VAL A 64 -0.51 3.17 -11.54
CA VAL A 64 -1.22 2.49 -10.45
C VAL A 64 -1.28 1.00 -10.73
N VAL A 65 -0.77 0.21 -9.80
CA VAL A 65 -0.75 -1.25 -9.87
C VAL A 65 -1.57 -1.79 -8.71
N SER A 66 -2.55 -2.65 -9.02
CA SER A 66 -3.40 -3.28 -8.01
C SER A 66 -3.15 -4.79 -7.97
N ALA A 67 -3.16 -5.37 -6.78
CA ALA A 67 -3.15 -6.82 -6.61
C ALA A 67 -4.04 -7.26 -5.46
N LYS A 68 -4.65 -8.43 -5.60
CA LYS A 68 -5.41 -9.05 -4.53
C LYS A 68 -4.46 -9.62 -3.49
N ILE A 69 -4.72 -9.33 -2.23
CA ILE A 69 -4.02 -9.95 -1.10
C ILE A 69 -4.87 -11.06 -0.49
N PRO A 70 -4.25 -12.12 0.04
CA PRO A 70 -4.97 -13.22 0.66
C PRO A 70 -5.78 -12.74 1.86
N GLU A 71 -6.93 -13.34 2.08
CA GLU A 71 -7.65 -13.20 3.33
C GLU A 71 -7.02 -14.08 4.40
N ARG A 72 -7.03 -13.57 5.64
CA ARG A 72 -6.59 -14.39 6.77
C ARG A 72 -7.59 -15.52 6.99
N LYS A 73 -7.15 -16.75 6.72
CA LYS A 73 -7.94 -17.96 7.00
C LYS A 73 -7.89 -18.28 8.48
N LYS A 74 -9.06 -18.47 9.11
CA LYS A 74 -9.14 -19.08 10.43
C LYS A 74 -8.79 -20.55 10.33
N SER A 75 -8.01 -21.05 11.27
CA SER A 75 -7.52 -22.42 11.33
C SER A 75 -7.57 -22.93 12.78
N ARG A 76 -7.06 -24.15 13.03
CA ARG A 76 -6.87 -24.66 14.40
C ARG A 76 -5.59 -24.12 15.07
N LYS A 77 -4.80 -23.30 14.37
CA LYS A 77 -3.54 -22.73 14.90
C LYS A 77 -3.80 -21.62 15.90
N SER A 78 -2.76 -21.21 16.62
CA SER A 78 -2.84 -20.02 17.46
C SER A 78 -3.01 -18.75 16.61
N TYR A 79 -3.67 -17.73 17.17
CA TYR A 79 -3.87 -16.43 16.50
C TYR A 79 -2.56 -15.83 15.99
N LYS A 80 -1.47 -15.94 16.77
CA LYS A 80 -0.16 -15.40 16.40
C LYS A 80 0.42 -16.08 15.16
N GLU A 81 0.30 -17.40 15.08
CA GLU A 81 0.77 -18.16 13.91
C GLU A 81 -0.04 -17.83 12.66
N GLU A 82 -1.37 -17.70 12.79
CA GLU A 82 -2.23 -17.29 11.67
C GLU A 82 -1.83 -15.91 11.14
N VAL A 83 -1.57 -14.94 12.03
CA VAL A 83 -1.12 -13.61 11.64
C VAL A 83 0.25 -13.66 10.98
N LYS A 84 1.20 -14.43 11.51
CA LYS A 84 2.54 -14.61 10.92
C LYS A 84 2.46 -15.20 9.51
N THR A 85 1.75 -16.32 9.33
CA THR A 85 1.58 -16.94 8.01
C THR A 85 0.90 -15.99 7.04
N TRP A 86 -0.15 -15.28 7.47
CA TRP A 86 -0.84 -14.33 6.62
C TRP A 86 0.06 -13.15 6.19
N ARG A 87 0.90 -12.63 7.09
CA ARG A 87 1.87 -11.58 6.76
C ARG A 87 2.91 -12.04 5.75
N GLN A 88 3.43 -13.25 5.91
CA GLN A 88 4.37 -13.85 4.95
C GLN A 88 3.75 -13.92 3.54
N GLN A 89 2.51 -14.40 3.43
CA GLN A 89 1.81 -14.47 2.14
C GLN A 89 1.57 -13.07 1.52
N LYS A 90 1.36 -12.04 2.34
CA LYS A 90 1.27 -10.66 1.84
C LYS A 90 2.62 -10.14 1.38
N ALA A 91 3.70 -10.47 2.10
CA ALA A 91 5.06 -10.12 1.72
C ALA A 91 5.39 -10.70 0.34
N GLU A 92 5.12 -11.99 0.13
CA GLU A 92 5.32 -12.67 -1.18
C GLU A 92 4.59 -11.94 -2.33
N VAL A 93 3.33 -11.54 -2.13
CA VAL A 93 2.58 -10.77 -3.14
C VAL A 93 3.22 -9.39 -3.39
N MET A 94 3.65 -8.71 -2.34
CA MET A 94 4.30 -7.40 -2.44
C MET A 94 5.67 -7.50 -3.11
N THR A 95 6.48 -8.51 -2.80
CA THR A 95 7.76 -8.79 -3.45
C THR A 95 7.56 -9.00 -4.95
N GLY A 96 6.65 -9.91 -5.33
CA GLY A 96 6.36 -10.16 -6.76
C GLY A 96 5.88 -8.90 -7.49
N LEU A 97 5.04 -8.08 -6.84
CA LEU A 97 4.64 -6.78 -7.40
C LEU A 97 5.82 -5.84 -7.65
N ILE A 98 6.72 -5.70 -6.68
CA ILE A 98 7.89 -4.81 -6.76
C ILE A 98 8.86 -5.33 -7.83
N GLU A 99 9.07 -6.64 -7.90
CA GLU A 99 9.94 -7.28 -8.89
C GLU A 99 9.39 -7.11 -10.31
N ASP A 100 8.12 -7.45 -10.52
CA ASP A 100 7.51 -7.50 -11.86
C ASP A 100 7.13 -6.13 -12.41
N LYS A 101 6.81 -5.17 -11.54
CA LYS A 101 6.17 -3.90 -11.96
C LYS A 101 7.05 -2.69 -11.79
N MET A 102 8.22 -2.83 -11.15
CA MET A 102 9.21 -1.76 -11.07
C MET A 102 10.48 -2.12 -11.84
N LYS A 103 11.03 -1.12 -12.52
CA LYS A 103 12.38 -1.14 -13.08
C LYS A 103 13.37 -0.72 -11.99
N ASP A 104 14.64 -1.02 -12.21
CA ASP A 104 15.70 -0.53 -11.34
C ASP A 104 15.78 1.00 -11.38
N GLY A 105 15.85 1.60 -10.19
CA GLY A 105 15.89 3.05 -10.02
C GLY A 105 14.52 3.73 -9.86
N GLU A 106 13.43 3.01 -10.15
CA GLU A 106 12.08 3.54 -9.90
C GLU A 106 11.75 3.58 -8.40
N ILE A 107 10.89 4.54 -8.05
CA ILE A 107 10.33 4.77 -6.73
C ILE A 107 8.90 4.26 -6.70
N GLY A 108 8.62 3.34 -5.77
CA GLY A 108 7.30 2.82 -5.50
C GLY A 108 6.72 3.39 -4.21
N ALA A 109 5.39 3.41 -4.07
CA ALA A 109 4.76 3.78 -2.82
C ALA A 109 3.48 3.00 -2.50
N PHE A 110 3.24 2.84 -1.19
CA PHE A 110 1.95 2.44 -0.63
C PHE A 110 1.32 3.62 0.11
N LEU A 111 0.05 3.90 -0.19
CA LEU A 111 -0.74 4.91 0.53
C LEU A 111 -1.43 4.26 1.75
N ILE A 112 -0.97 4.63 2.94
CA ILE A 112 -1.35 4.05 4.23
C ILE A 112 -2.35 4.95 4.95
N TRP A 113 -3.47 4.39 5.38
CA TRP A 113 -4.47 5.12 6.15
C TRP A 113 -3.89 5.60 7.48
N GLY A 114 -4.15 6.85 7.83
CA GLY A 114 -3.58 7.45 9.04
C GLY A 114 -2.07 7.63 8.91
N ASP A 115 -1.34 6.97 9.81
CA ASP A 115 0.12 7.02 9.90
C ASP A 115 0.71 5.59 9.79
N PRO A 116 1.78 5.38 9.00
CA PRO A 116 2.41 4.06 8.85
C PRO A 116 2.88 3.41 10.16
N SER A 117 3.15 4.19 11.22
CA SER A 117 3.62 3.66 12.50
C SER A 117 2.48 3.29 13.46
N LEU A 118 1.23 3.67 13.19
CA LEU A 118 0.12 3.52 14.14
C LEU A 118 -0.84 2.40 13.74
N TYR A 119 -0.70 1.25 14.40
CA TYR A 119 -1.56 0.07 14.22
C TYR A 119 -1.74 -0.37 12.75
N ASP A 120 -0.72 -0.12 11.93
CA ASP A 120 -0.65 -0.57 10.54
C ASP A 120 0.32 -1.76 10.41
N GLY A 121 -0.01 -2.70 9.51
CA GLY A 121 0.77 -3.93 9.35
C GLY A 121 1.87 -3.85 8.30
N HIS A 122 1.96 -2.77 7.50
CA HIS A 122 2.85 -2.71 6.35
C HIS A 122 4.33 -2.66 6.75
N LEU A 123 4.69 -1.94 7.83
CA LEU A 123 6.06 -1.90 8.34
C LEU A 123 6.57 -3.31 8.68
N GLU A 124 5.76 -4.10 9.39
CA GLU A 124 6.14 -5.48 9.76
C GLU A 124 6.17 -6.41 8.55
N ILE A 125 5.30 -6.21 7.55
CA ILE A 125 5.31 -7.00 6.32
C ILE A 125 6.58 -6.71 5.50
N LEU A 126 7.00 -5.44 5.42
CA LEU A 126 8.20 -5.04 4.67
C LEU A 126 9.50 -5.58 5.27
N GLN A 127 9.52 -6.01 6.54
CA GLN A 127 10.68 -6.72 7.11
C GLN A 127 10.91 -8.11 6.48
N HIS A 128 9.97 -8.59 5.66
CA HIS A 128 10.04 -9.89 4.98
C HIS A 128 10.31 -9.77 3.47
N ILE A 129 10.62 -8.57 2.96
CA ILE A 129 10.83 -8.26 1.53
C ILE A 129 12.28 -7.86 1.27
#